data_AF-A0A930W4S1-F1
#
_entry.id   AF-A0A930W4S1-F1
#
_cell.length_a   1.000
_cell.length_b   1.000
_cell.length_c   1.000
_cell.angle_alpha   90.00
_cell.angle_beta   90.00
_cell.angle_gamma   90.00
#
_symmetry.space_group_name_H-M   'P 1'
#
loop_
_entity.id
_entity.type
_entity.pdbx_description
1 polymer ?
#
loop_
_entity_poly.entity_id
_entity_poly.type
_entity_poly.pdbx_seq_one_letter_code
_entity_poly.pdbx_strand_id
1 'polypeptide(L)'
;MHSTEILFLIGFVVFIAAILILDMLVIDRKAHAVSIKEAGTWTLVWITLALAFSAFLWFYGDLVHGIHNFDDLQAVASRYATHLKLNPNDFEGSLQHYRHYMTISYISGYLIEKTLSVDNLFVMMMIFTSFGVKNTEYQHVLNWGILGAIVLRFVFIFAGAAIIQRFDWVLLVFGIVLVYSAYKMYRDRNKKESINVEHHPMVRFLSKYFHVYPRFDGDNFFVRAVKKGNDYELVGKGMKGLLCMTPLFVTVLVIEFSDLIFAFDSIPAVFSVSLDPYVVFFSNIFAILGLRAMFFLLAAIADKFRYLKSGVSFLLLFIGVKLLIHHYVEIDA
;
A
#
# COMPACT_ATOMS: atom_id res chain seq x y z
N MET A 1 -26.51 14.86 -5.20
CA MET A 1 -25.76 13.68 -4.72
C MET A 1 -24.53 13.39 -5.59
N HIS A 2 -24.62 12.73 -6.75
CA HIS A 2 -23.40 12.29 -7.48
C HIS A 2 -22.38 13.39 -7.81
N SER A 3 -22.81 14.58 -8.24
CA SER A 3 -21.89 15.69 -8.49
C SER A 3 -21.20 16.20 -7.21
N THR A 4 -21.90 16.16 -6.08
CA THR A 4 -21.37 16.59 -4.78
C THR A 4 -20.33 15.59 -4.25
N GLU A 5 -20.61 14.29 -4.38
CA GLU A 5 -19.69 13.21 -4.01
C GLU A 5 -18.38 13.30 -4.80
N ILE A 6 -18.48 13.52 -6.12
CA ILE A 6 -17.31 13.70 -6.99
C ILE A 6 -16.52 14.95 -6.59
N LEU A 7 -17.20 16.07 -6.30
CA LEU A 7 -16.53 17.30 -5.90
C LEU A 7 -15.77 17.13 -4.57
N PHE A 8 -16.40 16.48 -3.58
CA PHE A 8 -15.78 16.16 -2.31
C PHE A 8 -14.57 15.24 -2.51
N LEU A 9 -14.71 14.19 -3.33
CA LEU A 9 -13.65 13.26 -3.65
C LEU A 9 -12.46 13.97 -4.33
N ILE A 10 -12.70 14.83 -5.31
CA ILE A 10 -11.65 15.63 -5.97
C ILE A 10 -10.95 16.52 -4.93
N GLY A 11 -11.71 17.22 -4.08
CA GLY A 11 -11.15 18.03 -3.01
C GLY A 11 -10.28 17.22 -2.05
N PHE A 12 -10.74 16.04 -1.66
CA PHE A 12 -9.99 15.10 -0.82
C PHE A 12 -8.70 14.62 -1.51
N VAL A 13 -8.77 14.19 -2.77
CA VAL A 13 -7.58 13.74 -3.52
C VAL A 13 -6.56 14.87 -3.66
N VAL A 14 -7.00 16.10 -3.94
CA VAL A 14 -6.12 17.28 -4.00
C VAL A 14 -5.48 17.55 -2.63
N PHE A 15 -6.26 17.46 -1.55
CA PHE A 15 -5.75 17.61 -0.18
C PHE A 15 -4.68 16.55 0.15
N ILE A 16 -4.94 15.28 -0.16
CA ILE A 16 -3.98 14.19 0.06
C ILE A 16 -2.73 14.37 -0.81
N ALA A 17 -2.88 14.72 -2.08
CA ALA A 17 -1.76 14.99 -2.98
C ALA A 17 -0.90 16.16 -2.44
N ALA A 18 -1.53 17.24 -1.95
CA ALA A 18 -0.81 18.36 -1.36
C ALA A 18 -0.02 17.95 -0.11
N ILE A 19 -0.61 17.13 0.77
CA ILE A 19 0.08 16.61 1.95
C ILE A 19 1.24 15.69 1.55
N LEU A 20 1.05 14.79 0.58
CA LEU A 20 2.12 13.92 0.07
C LEU A 20 3.26 14.73 -0.55
N ILE A 21 2.96 15.75 -1.34
CA ILE A 21 3.97 16.64 -1.92
C ILE A 21 4.72 17.38 -0.80
N LEU A 22 4.01 17.90 0.20
CA LEU A 22 4.64 18.57 1.35
C LEU A 22 5.55 17.60 2.11
N ASP A 23 5.06 16.40 2.39
CA ASP A 23 5.80 15.34 3.05
C ASP A 23 7.10 15.00 2.29
N MET A 24 7.02 14.80 0.96
CA MET A 24 8.20 14.59 0.11
C MET A 24 9.14 15.81 0.11
N LEU A 25 8.64 17.04 0.02
CA LEU A 25 9.48 18.24 -0.05
C LEU A 25 10.14 18.63 1.29
N VAL A 26 9.51 18.30 2.40
CA VAL A 26 10.00 18.62 3.75
C VAL A 26 10.94 17.52 4.25
N ILE A 27 10.63 16.26 3.98
CA ILE A 27 11.33 15.11 4.58
C ILE A 27 12.37 14.51 3.63
N ASP A 28 12.15 14.56 2.32
CA ASP A 28 12.99 13.88 1.31
C ASP A 28 14.18 14.71 0.81
N ARG A 29 14.56 15.78 1.51
CA ARG A 29 15.59 16.72 1.02
C ARG A 29 16.98 16.10 0.87
N LYS A 30 17.31 15.03 1.61
CA LYS A 30 18.55 14.24 1.46
C LYS A 30 18.32 12.81 1.94
N ALA A 31 18.82 11.82 1.19
CA ALA A 31 18.84 10.43 1.62
C ALA A 31 19.63 10.28 2.92
N HIS A 32 18.93 10.00 4.03
CA HIS A 32 19.52 9.78 5.35
C HIS A 32 18.78 8.65 6.07
N ALA A 33 19.44 8.01 7.03
CA ALA A 33 18.78 6.98 7.83
C ALA A 33 17.80 7.63 8.82
N VAL A 34 16.50 7.36 8.65
CA VAL A 34 15.45 7.87 9.53
C VAL A 34 15.61 7.29 10.94
N SER A 35 15.63 8.15 11.95
CA SER A 35 15.77 7.73 13.35
C SER A 35 14.44 7.21 13.94
N ILE A 36 14.51 6.35 14.97
CA ILE A 36 13.30 5.85 15.68
C ILE A 36 12.44 7.01 16.21
N LYS A 37 13.07 8.06 16.74
CA LYS A 37 12.34 9.21 17.30
C LYS A 37 11.58 9.95 16.20
N GLU A 38 12.24 10.21 15.08
CA GLU A 38 11.64 10.86 13.91
C GLU A 38 10.50 10.01 13.33
N ALA A 39 10.72 8.72 13.11
CA ALA A 39 9.69 7.78 12.65
C ALA A 39 8.48 7.74 13.61
N GLY A 40 8.73 7.75 14.92
CA GLY A 40 7.69 7.82 15.94
C GLY A 40 6.89 9.12 15.91
N THR A 41 7.56 10.27 15.77
CA THR A 41 6.89 11.58 15.63
C THR A 41 6.02 11.61 14.38
N TRP A 42 6.53 11.17 13.23
CA TRP A 42 5.72 11.12 12.01
C TRP A 42 4.55 10.17 12.13
N THR A 43 4.74 9.01 12.75
CA THR A 43 3.63 8.07 13.02
C THR A 43 2.53 8.74 13.85
N LEU A 44 2.90 9.52 14.88
CA LEU A 44 1.94 10.28 15.69
C LEU A 44 1.22 11.36 14.88
N VAL A 45 1.93 12.08 14.00
CA VAL A 45 1.34 13.10 13.10
C VAL A 45 0.28 12.47 12.20
N TRP A 46 0.59 11.34 11.57
CA TRP A 46 -0.34 10.63 10.69
C TRP A 46 -1.57 10.09 11.42
N ILE A 47 -1.38 9.50 12.61
CA ILE A 47 -2.50 9.05 13.46
C ILE A 47 -3.37 10.24 13.87
N THR A 48 -2.76 11.36 14.26
CA THR A 48 -3.48 12.58 14.65
C THR A 48 -4.31 13.12 13.48
N LEU A 49 -3.74 13.13 12.27
CA LEU A 49 -4.45 13.54 11.07
C LEU A 49 -5.65 12.63 10.77
N ALA A 50 -5.48 11.30 10.89
CA ALA A 50 -6.56 10.33 10.71
C ALA A 50 -7.71 10.53 11.73
N LEU A 51 -7.37 10.83 12.99
CA LEU A 51 -8.34 11.13 14.05
C LEU A 51 -9.00 12.49 13.86
N ALA A 52 -8.28 13.48 13.35
CA ALA A 52 -8.85 14.78 12.99
C ALA A 52 -9.89 14.63 11.88
N PHE A 53 -9.63 13.78 10.89
CA PHE A 53 -10.62 13.46 9.86
C PHE A 53 -11.82 12.70 10.41
N SER A 54 -11.62 11.81 11.40
CA SER A 54 -12.73 11.20 12.13
C SER A 54 -13.61 12.23 12.82
N ALA A 55 -13.00 13.23 13.47
CA ALA A 55 -13.75 14.33 14.08
C ALA A 55 -14.49 15.16 13.01
N PHE A 56 -13.88 15.38 11.85
CA PHE A 56 -14.55 16.01 10.72
C PHE A 56 -15.81 15.22 10.29
N LEU A 57 -15.74 13.90 10.14
CA LEU A 57 -16.92 13.09 9.77
C LEU A 57 -18.02 13.13 10.83
N TRP A 58 -17.64 13.23 12.11
CA TRP A 58 -18.61 13.34 13.21
C TRP A 58 -19.49 14.59 13.09
N PHE A 59 -18.89 15.72 12.69
CA PHE A 59 -19.59 17.00 12.59
C PHE A 59 -20.13 17.30 11.19
N TYR A 60 -19.47 16.80 10.14
CA TYR A 60 -19.67 17.23 8.75
C TYR A 60 -19.74 16.05 7.75
N GLY A 61 -19.96 14.82 8.20
CA GLY A 61 -20.00 13.63 7.33
C GLY A 61 -21.10 13.68 6.25
N ASP A 62 -22.14 14.46 6.46
CA ASP A 62 -23.19 14.76 5.49
C ASP A 62 -22.68 15.48 4.23
N LEU A 63 -21.58 16.24 4.34
CA LEU A 63 -20.95 16.92 3.20
C LEU A 63 -20.38 15.94 2.17
N VAL A 64 -20.04 14.71 2.60
CA VAL A 64 -19.49 13.67 1.72
C VAL A 64 -20.50 13.31 0.63
N HIS A 65 -21.79 13.18 0.96
CA HIS A 65 -22.85 12.85 0.00
C HIS A 65 -23.71 14.05 -0.41
N GLY A 66 -23.52 15.21 0.24
CA GLY A 66 -24.33 16.40 0.01
C GLY A 66 -25.76 16.22 0.47
N ILE A 67 -25.95 15.77 1.72
CA ILE A 67 -27.26 15.56 2.32
C ILE A 67 -27.82 16.91 2.78
N HIS A 68 -28.93 17.37 2.18
CA HIS A 68 -29.55 18.65 2.53
C HIS A 68 -30.95 18.52 3.13
N ASN A 69 -31.60 17.37 2.93
CA ASN A 69 -32.94 17.09 3.43
C ASN A 69 -33.10 15.59 3.78
N PHE A 70 -34.26 15.23 4.32
CA PHE A 70 -34.54 13.85 4.73
C PHE A 70 -34.59 12.86 3.55
N ASP A 71 -35.05 13.30 2.37
CA ASP A 71 -35.11 12.44 1.19
C ASP A 71 -33.70 12.06 0.73
N ASP A 72 -32.75 13.00 0.74
CA ASP A 72 -31.33 12.75 0.47
C ASP A 72 -30.76 11.75 1.49
N LEU A 73 -31.04 11.98 2.79
CA LEU A 73 -30.58 11.12 3.87
C LEU A 73 -31.10 9.69 3.72
N GLN A 74 -32.38 9.54 3.40
CA GLN A 74 -33.01 8.24 3.17
C GLN A 74 -32.44 7.55 1.92
N ALA A 75 -32.17 8.32 0.85
CA ALA A 75 -31.56 7.79 -0.36
C ALA A 75 -30.13 7.29 -0.12
N VAL A 76 -29.34 7.98 0.71
CA VAL A 76 -27.98 7.56 1.08
C VAL A 76 -28.02 6.37 2.05
N ALA A 77 -28.83 6.43 3.10
CA ALA A 77 -28.92 5.38 4.10
C ALA A 77 -29.45 4.06 3.52
N SER A 78 -30.39 4.11 2.58
CA SER A 78 -30.87 2.90 1.90
C SER A 78 -29.80 2.22 1.03
N ARG A 79 -28.77 2.95 0.59
CA ARG A 79 -27.65 2.40 -0.18
C ARG A 79 -26.55 1.83 0.72
N TYR A 80 -26.19 2.55 1.78
CA TYR A 80 -24.97 2.27 2.53
C TYR A 80 -25.20 1.86 4.00
N ALA A 81 -26.37 2.17 4.57
CA ALA A 81 -26.68 1.99 5.99
C ALA A 81 -28.11 1.48 6.21
N THR A 82 -28.47 0.37 5.56
CA THR A 82 -29.85 -0.19 5.56
C THR A 82 -30.40 -0.55 6.94
N HIS A 83 -29.51 -0.76 7.92
CA HIS A 83 -29.86 -1.09 9.31
C HIS A 83 -30.20 0.16 10.15
N LEU A 84 -29.97 1.35 9.64
CA LEU A 84 -30.13 2.59 10.39
C LEU A 84 -31.62 2.98 10.46
N LYS A 85 -32.13 3.16 11.69
CA LYS A 85 -33.51 3.59 11.92
C LYS A 85 -33.59 5.11 11.85
N LEU A 86 -34.13 5.64 10.76
CA LEU A 86 -34.33 7.07 10.54
C LEU A 86 -35.74 7.50 10.94
N ASN A 87 -35.87 8.69 11.52
CA ASN A 87 -37.15 9.29 11.89
C ASN A 87 -37.51 10.42 10.91
N PRO A 88 -38.56 10.30 10.09
CA PRO A 88 -38.98 11.34 9.14
C PRO A 88 -39.34 12.67 9.80
N ASN A 89 -39.74 12.65 11.07
CA ASN A 89 -40.15 13.85 11.81
C ASN A 89 -38.97 14.55 12.50
N ASP A 90 -37.77 13.96 12.47
CA ASP A 90 -36.57 14.51 13.10
C ASP A 90 -35.36 14.33 12.18
N PHE A 91 -35.22 15.27 11.23
CA PHE A 91 -34.13 15.27 10.27
C PHE A 91 -32.76 15.43 10.95
N GLU A 92 -32.61 16.37 11.89
CA GLU A 92 -31.34 16.63 12.56
C GLU A 92 -30.87 15.45 13.41
N GLY A 93 -31.77 14.83 14.19
CA GLY A 93 -31.44 13.62 14.95
C GLY A 93 -31.06 12.46 14.03
N SER A 94 -31.82 12.27 12.95
CA SER A 94 -31.54 11.24 11.95
C SER A 94 -30.19 11.47 11.24
N LEU A 95 -29.86 12.72 10.92
CA LEU A 95 -28.60 13.13 10.31
C LEU A 95 -27.43 12.87 11.26
N GLN A 96 -27.60 13.19 12.55
CA GLN A 96 -26.60 12.90 13.57
C GLN A 96 -26.35 11.39 13.73
N HIS A 97 -27.39 10.56 13.72
CA HIS A 97 -27.25 9.11 13.73
C HIS A 97 -26.46 8.59 12.53
N TYR A 98 -26.70 9.16 11.35
CA TYR A 98 -25.95 8.82 10.14
C TYR A 98 -24.48 9.25 10.22
N ARG A 99 -24.18 10.49 10.64
CA ARG A 99 -22.80 10.97 10.86
C ARG A 99 -22.05 10.09 11.86
N HIS A 100 -22.72 9.66 12.93
CA HIS A 100 -22.15 8.75 13.92
C HIS A 100 -21.79 7.39 13.32
N TYR A 101 -22.70 6.78 12.56
CA TYR A 101 -22.46 5.53 11.84
C TYR A 101 -21.29 5.65 10.85
N MET A 102 -21.26 6.71 10.05
CA MET A 102 -20.17 7.00 9.12
C MET A 102 -18.83 7.10 9.84
N THR A 103 -18.80 7.80 10.97
CA THR A 103 -17.57 8.00 11.75
C THR A 103 -17.05 6.69 12.34
N ILE A 104 -17.94 5.86 12.90
CA ILE A 104 -17.56 4.53 13.42
C ILE A 104 -17.05 3.65 12.28
N SER A 105 -17.76 3.64 11.15
CA SER A 105 -17.37 2.88 9.96
C SER A 105 -15.98 3.28 9.46
N TYR A 106 -15.68 4.59 9.43
CA TYR A 106 -14.37 5.11 9.09
C TYR A 106 -13.28 4.65 10.07
N ILE A 107 -13.49 4.79 11.39
CA ILE A 107 -12.49 4.38 12.39
C ILE A 107 -12.25 2.87 12.32
N SER A 108 -13.32 2.08 12.22
CA SER A 108 -13.25 0.63 12.11
C SER A 108 -12.50 0.21 10.85
N GLY A 109 -12.82 0.80 9.69
CA GLY A 109 -12.09 0.56 8.45
C GLY A 109 -10.62 0.99 8.52
N TYR A 110 -10.34 2.13 9.16
CA TYR A 110 -8.99 2.63 9.37
C TYR A 110 -8.18 1.67 10.24
N LEU A 111 -8.74 1.16 11.33
CA LEU A 111 -8.05 0.21 12.21
C LEU A 111 -7.84 -1.15 11.56
N ILE A 112 -8.82 -1.66 10.81
CA ILE A 112 -8.68 -2.89 10.04
C ILE A 112 -7.53 -2.74 9.06
N GLU A 113 -7.56 -1.70 8.24
CA GLU A 113 -6.51 -1.46 7.26
C GLU A 113 -5.16 -1.20 7.93
N LYS A 114 -5.14 -0.43 9.02
CA LYS A 114 -3.90 -0.14 9.75
C LYS A 114 -3.25 -1.41 10.28
N THR A 115 -4.06 -2.36 10.76
CA THR A 115 -3.59 -3.65 11.26
C THR A 115 -3.06 -4.51 10.12
N LEU A 116 -3.83 -4.66 9.04
CA LEU A 116 -3.42 -5.44 7.86
C LEU A 116 -2.18 -4.85 7.17
N SER A 117 -2.04 -3.53 7.18
CA SER A 117 -0.87 -2.86 6.60
C SER A 117 0.45 -3.19 7.29
N VAL A 118 0.44 -3.63 8.56
CA VAL A 118 1.65 -4.10 9.26
C VAL A 118 2.22 -5.35 8.60
N ASP A 119 1.35 -6.25 8.13
CA ASP A 119 1.77 -7.44 7.38
C ASP A 119 2.46 -7.04 6.05
N ASN A 120 1.92 -6.01 5.38
CA ASN A 120 2.50 -5.45 4.16
C ASN A 120 3.92 -4.90 4.43
N LEU A 121 4.15 -4.26 5.58
CA LEU A 121 5.48 -3.75 5.96
C LEU A 121 6.52 -4.87 6.11
N PHE A 122 6.14 -6.03 6.64
CA PHE A 122 7.03 -7.18 6.74
C PHE A 122 7.44 -7.70 5.37
N VAL A 123 6.49 -7.79 4.43
CA VAL A 123 6.81 -8.18 3.06
C VAL A 123 7.67 -7.13 2.36
N MET A 124 7.44 -5.85 2.63
CA MET A 124 8.27 -4.78 2.07
C MET A 124 9.73 -4.84 2.56
N MET A 125 9.94 -5.01 3.87
CA MET A 125 11.28 -5.20 4.46
C MET A 125 12.00 -6.40 3.85
N MET A 126 11.26 -7.46 3.59
CA MET A 126 11.78 -8.64 2.96
C MET A 126 12.19 -8.39 1.51
N ILE A 127 11.33 -7.76 0.72
CA ILE A 127 11.62 -7.45 -0.68
C ILE A 127 12.92 -6.64 -0.72
N PHE A 128 13.05 -5.60 0.11
CA PHE A 128 14.29 -4.84 0.23
C PHE A 128 15.51 -5.69 0.58
N THR A 129 15.37 -6.57 1.58
CA THR A 129 16.46 -7.47 1.96
C THR A 129 16.81 -8.41 0.81
N SER A 130 15.84 -9.02 0.13
CA SER A 130 16.04 -9.97 -0.97
C SER A 130 16.69 -9.34 -2.19
N PHE A 131 16.34 -8.09 -2.48
CA PHE A 131 16.92 -7.29 -3.56
C PHE A 131 18.19 -6.55 -3.16
N GLY A 132 18.65 -6.64 -1.90
CA GLY A 132 19.88 -5.98 -1.44
C GLY A 132 19.81 -4.46 -1.51
N VAL A 133 18.62 -3.89 -1.37
CA VAL A 133 18.41 -2.43 -1.39
C VAL A 133 19.08 -1.81 -0.17
N LYS A 134 19.84 -0.73 -0.36
CA LYS A 134 20.51 -0.04 0.74
C LYS A 134 19.50 0.76 1.57
N ASN A 135 19.75 0.90 2.86
CA ASN A 135 18.86 1.64 3.77
C ASN A 135 18.61 3.10 3.35
N THR A 136 19.54 3.73 2.62
CA THR A 136 19.39 5.09 2.07
C THR A 136 18.33 5.17 0.97
N GLU A 137 18.11 4.09 0.24
CA GLU A 137 17.20 4.02 -0.91
C GLU A 137 15.78 3.59 -0.52
N TYR A 138 15.60 3.09 0.71
CA TYR A 138 14.29 2.65 1.21
C TYR A 138 13.26 3.75 1.11
N GLN A 139 13.64 4.97 1.49
CA GLN A 139 12.77 6.14 1.46
C GLN A 139 12.26 6.43 0.05
N HIS A 140 13.16 6.39 -0.94
CA HIS A 140 12.79 6.65 -2.32
C HIS A 140 11.80 5.61 -2.85
N VAL A 141 12.08 4.32 -2.63
CA VAL A 141 11.18 3.23 -3.05
C VAL A 141 9.85 3.28 -2.31
N LEU A 142 9.85 3.60 -1.02
CA LEU A 142 8.65 3.76 -0.19
C LEU A 142 7.73 4.86 -0.70
N ASN A 143 8.27 6.02 -1.06
CA ASN A 143 7.46 7.14 -1.51
C ASN A 143 6.70 6.79 -2.79
N TRP A 144 7.36 6.12 -3.73
CA TRP A 144 6.72 5.63 -4.94
C TRP A 144 5.77 4.46 -4.69
N GLY A 145 6.15 3.55 -3.78
CA GLY A 145 5.33 2.41 -3.34
C GLY A 145 4.01 2.82 -2.66
N ILE A 146 4.04 3.91 -1.89
CA ILE A 146 2.84 4.45 -1.24
C ILE A 146 1.95 5.16 -2.28
N LEU A 147 2.56 5.92 -3.20
CA LEU A 147 1.82 6.62 -4.25
C LEU A 147 1.09 5.62 -5.16
N GLY A 148 1.77 4.56 -5.60
CA GLY A 148 1.14 3.54 -6.43
C GLY A 148 0.07 2.76 -5.65
N ALA A 149 0.31 2.40 -4.39
CA ALA A 149 -0.71 1.77 -3.53
C ALA A 149 -1.98 2.63 -3.42
N ILE A 150 -1.86 3.95 -3.20
CA ILE A 150 -2.99 4.88 -3.17
C ILE A 150 -3.79 4.83 -4.49
N VAL A 151 -3.10 4.86 -5.63
CA VAL A 151 -3.74 4.82 -6.96
C VAL A 151 -4.41 3.47 -7.21
N LEU A 152 -3.72 2.37 -6.94
CA LEU A 152 -4.26 1.02 -7.11
C LEU A 152 -5.50 0.81 -6.24
N ARG A 153 -5.47 1.28 -5.00
CA ARG A 153 -6.62 1.15 -4.11
C ARG A 153 -7.79 2.03 -4.49
N PHE A 154 -7.55 3.23 -4.99
CA PHE A 154 -8.60 4.02 -5.61
C PHE A 154 -9.29 3.20 -6.72
N VAL A 155 -8.50 2.57 -7.60
CA VAL A 155 -9.04 1.73 -8.67
C VAL A 155 -9.84 0.55 -8.10
N PHE A 156 -9.31 -0.23 -7.15
CA PHE A 156 -10.02 -1.42 -6.66
C PHE A 156 -11.28 -1.11 -5.84
N ILE A 157 -11.26 -0.04 -5.05
CA ILE A 157 -12.41 0.34 -4.22
C ILE A 157 -13.57 0.80 -5.10
N PHE A 158 -13.30 1.65 -6.10
CA PHE A 158 -14.36 2.19 -6.97
C PHE A 158 -14.71 1.29 -8.15
N ALA A 159 -13.78 0.48 -8.66
CA ALA A 159 -14.10 -0.53 -9.66
C ALA A 159 -14.79 -1.77 -9.05
N GLY A 160 -14.76 -1.90 -7.73
CA GLY A 160 -15.37 -2.97 -6.95
C GLY A 160 -14.60 -4.29 -6.99
N ALA A 161 -14.93 -5.18 -6.05
CA ALA A 161 -14.33 -6.51 -5.92
C ALA A 161 -14.54 -7.43 -7.16
N ALA A 162 -15.40 -7.04 -8.11
CA ALA A 162 -15.68 -7.81 -9.32
C ALA A 162 -14.49 -7.89 -10.31
N ILE A 163 -13.54 -6.95 -10.25
CA ILE A 163 -12.30 -7.03 -11.06
C ILE A 163 -11.35 -8.08 -10.48
N ILE A 164 -11.30 -8.19 -9.16
CA ILE A 164 -10.34 -8.99 -8.39
C ILE A 164 -10.57 -10.50 -8.63
N GLN A 165 -11.82 -10.94 -8.69
CA GLN A 165 -12.21 -12.35 -8.97
C GLN A 165 -11.87 -12.85 -10.39
N ARG A 166 -11.37 -12.00 -11.30
CA ARG A 166 -11.03 -12.40 -12.68
C ARG A 166 -9.55 -12.76 -12.87
N PHE A 167 -8.72 -12.62 -11.84
CA PHE A 167 -7.27 -12.75 -11.94
C PHE A 167 -6.66 -13.90 -11.11
N ASP A 168 -7.42 -14.98 -10.87
CA ASP A 168 -6.99 -16.13 -10.05
C ASP A 168 -5.64 -16.73 -10.49
N TRP A 169 -5.35 -16.76 -11.80
CA TRP A 169 -4.09 -17.31 -12.31
C TRP A 169 -2.86 -16.46 -11.89
N VAL A 170 -3.06 -15.16 -11.66
CA VAL A 170 -2.00 -14.25 -11.20
C VAL A 170 -1.62 -14.60 -9.76
N LEU A 171 -2.60 -14.88 -8.90
CA LEU A 171 -2.39 -15.32 -7.52
C LEU A 171 -1.53 -16.58 -7.44
N LEU A 172 -1.76 -17.54 -8.35
CA LEU A 172 -0.98 -18.78 -8.42
C LEU A 172 0.50 -18.51 -8.75
N VAL A 173 0.78 -17.69 -9.78
CA VAL A 173 2.16 -17.34 -10.16
C VAL A 173 2.88 -16.65 -9.01
N PHE A 174 2.21 -15.72 -8.32
CA PHE A 174 2.79 -15.03 -7.17
C PHE A 174 2.98 -15.95 -5.96
N GLY A 175 2.04 -16.86 -5.69
CA GLY A 175 2.19 -17.88 -4.65
C GLY A 175 3.48 -18.69 -4.82
N ILE A 176 3.81 -19.11 -6.06
CA ILE A 176 5.07 -19.80 -6.36
C ILE A 176 6.28 -18.90 -6.06
N VAL A 177 6.23 -17.63 -6.47
CA VAL A 177 7.33 -16.67 -6.25
C VAL A 177 7.57 -16.43 -4.75
N LEU A 178 6.51 -16.29 -3.95
CA LEU A 178 6.60 -16.09 -2.51
C LEU A 178 7.15 -17.34 -1.80
N VAL A 179 6.67 -18.54 -2.13
CA VAL A 179 7.20 -19.79 -1.57
C VAL A 179 8.69 -19.97 -1.91
N TYR A 180 9.08 -19.68 -3.15
CA TYR A 180 10.48 -19.72 -3.54
C TYR A 180 11.34 -18.72 -2.76
N SER A 181 10.84 -17.49 -2.59
CA SER A 181 11.52 -16.42 -1.87
C SER A 181 11.68 -16.74 -0.39
N ALA A 182 10.64 -17.32 0.23
CA ALA A 182 10.66 -17.86 1.60
C ALA A 182 11.77 -18.90 1.79
N TYR A 183 11.80 -19.90 0.90
CA TYR A 183 12.76 -21.00 0.97
C TYR A 183 14.21 -20.49 0.83
N LYS A 184 14.45 -19.62 -0.16
CA LYS A 184 15.77 -19.04 -0.39
C LYS A 184 16.23 -18.21 0.82
N MET A 185 15.37 -17.34 1.34
CA MET A 185 15.70 -16.48 2.48
C MET A 185 15.95 -17.28 3.77
N TYR A 186 15.20 -18.36 3.99
CA TYR A 186 15.41 -19.25 5.13
C TYR A 186 16.75 -19.99 5.06
N ARG A 187 17.16 -20.40 3.85
CA ARG A 187 18.42 -21.10 3.60
C ARG A 187 19.63 -20.17 3.72
N ASP A 188 19.51 -18.96 3.20
CA ASP A 188 20.60 -17.99 3.18
C ASP A 188 20.68 -17.14 4.48
N ARG A 189 19.84 -17.42 5.49
CA ARG A 189 19.69 -16.63 6.73
C ARG A 189 20.98 -16.41 7.53
N ASN A 190 21.91 -17.38 7.48
CA ASN A 190 23.15 -17.38 8.26
C ASN A 190 24.38 -16.92 7.46
N LYS A 191 24.23 -16.64 6.16
CA LYS A 191 25.32 -16.14 5.34
C LYS A 191 25.47 -14.64 5.54
N LYS A 192 26.65 -14.20 5.99
CA LYS A 192 27.10 -12.81 5.83
C LYS A 192 27.53 -12.63 4.37
N GLU A 193 26.58 -12.52 3.45
CA GLU A 193 26.88 -12.22 2.05
C GLU A 193 26.24 -10.88 1.66
N SER A 194 27.06 -10.00 1.10
CA SER A 194 26.63 -8.90 0.23
C SER A 194 25.78 -9.50 -0.88
N ILE A 195 24.47 -9.25 -0.83
CA ILE A 195 23.50 -9.82 -1.76
C ILE A 195 23.84 -9.29 -3.16
N ASN A 196 24.47 -10.13 -3.98
CA ASN A 196 24.80 -9.83 -5.36
C ASN A 196 23.52 -9.83 -6.20
N VAL A 197 22.91 -8.65 -6.33
CA VAL A 197 21.69 -8.38 -7.10
C VAL A 197 21.78 -8.87 -8.54
N GLU A 198 22.98 -8.84 -9.13
CA GLU A 198 23.27 -9.33 -10.48
C GLU A 198 22.86 -10.79 -10.73
N HIS A 199 22.75 -11.61 -9.67
CA HIS A 199 22.39 -13.04 -9.78
C HIS A 199 20.98 -13.36 -9.25
N HIS A 200 20.16 -12.36 -8.92
CA HIS A 200 18.82 -12.61 -8.39
C HIS A 200 17.92 -13.27 -9.46
N PRO A 201 17.30 -14.44 -9.19
CA PRO A 201 16.47 -15.16 -10.17
C PRO A 201 15.36 -14.30 -10.77
N MET A 202 14.74 -13.45 -9.95
CA MET A 202 13.69 -12.52 -10.38
C MET A 202 14.23 -11.39 -11.27
N VAL A 203 15.42 -10.85 -10.97
CA VAL A 203 16.08 -9.84 -11.82
C VAL A 203 16.52 -10.46 -13.14
N ARG A 204 17.00 -11.71 -13.13
CA ARG A 204 17.32 -12.49 -14.34
C ARG A 204 16.10 -12.85 -15.18
N PHE A 205 14.99 -13.21 -14.54
CA PHE A 205 13.74 -13.50 -15.22
C PHE A 205 13.17 -12.24 -15.87
N LEU A 206 13.14 -11.14 -15.11
CA LEU A 206 12.69 -9.84 -15.63
C LEU A 206 13.65 -9.30 -16.68
N SER A 207 14.97 -9.47 -16.56
CA SER A 207 15.94 -9.05 -17.58
C SER A 207 15.86 -9.87 -18.89
N LYS A 208 15.16 -11.02 -18.86
CA LYS A 208 14.87 -11.84 -20.05
C LYS A 208 13.69 -11.30 -20.86
N TYR A 209 12.68 -10.73 -20.19
CA TYR A 209 11.48 -10.17 -20.84
C TYR A 209 11.51 -8.65 -20.98
N PHE A 210 12.22 -7.96 -20.08
CA PHE A 210 12.35 -6.50 -20.00
C PHE A 210 13.82 -6.10 -20.02
N HIS A 211 14.11 -4.87 -20.44
CA HIS A 211 15.47 -4.32 -20.39
C HIS A 211 15.79 -3.89 -18.95
N VAL A 212 16.39 -4.78 -18.15
CA VAL A 212 16.78 -4.49 -16.75
C VAL A 212 18.30 -4.33 -16.65
N TYR A 213 18.74 -3.19 -16.13
CA TYR A 213 20.14 -2.92 -15.81
C TYR A 213 20.50 -3.67 -14.51
N PRO A 214 21.55 -4.50 -14.47
CA PRO A 214 21.78 -5.44 -13.37
C PRO A 214 22.42 -4.81 -12.11
N ARG A 215 22.82 -3.53 -12.16
CA ARG A 215 23.49 -2.82 -11.05
C ARG A 215 22.64 -1.66 -10.52
N PHE A 216 22.85 -1.30 -9.26
CA PHE A 216 22.29 -0.07 -8.69
C PHE A 216 23.06 1.16 -9.20
N ASP A 217 22.33 2.18 -9.64
CA ASP A 217 22.85 3.48 -10.06
C ASP A 217 22.25 4.59 -9.18
N GLY A 218 22.58 4.55 -7.88
CA GLY A 218 21.95 5.40 -6.86
C GLY A 218 20.42 5.25 -6.86
N ASP A 219 19.74 6.39 -6.73
CA ASP A 219 18.28 6.54 -6.62
C ASP A 219 17.56 6.49 -7.99
N ASN A 220 18.30 6.31 -9.10
CA ASN A 220 17.69 6.34 -10.45
C ASN A 220 16.88 5.07 -10.73
N PHE A 221 15.59 5.20 -11.05
CA PHE A 221 14.75 4.09 -11.51
C PHE A 221 15.01 3.66 -12.95
N PHE A 222 15.43 4.60 -13.79
CA PHE A 222 15.67 4.36 -15.21
C PHE A 222 17.03 4.88 -15.58
N VAL A 223 17.80 4.03 -16.24
CA VAL A 223 19.11 4.38 -16.77
C VAL A 223 19.13 4.16 -18.27
N ARG A 224 19.89 4.98 -18.99
CA ARG A 224 20.17 4.71 -20.39
C ARG A 224 21.42 3.87 -20.48
N ALA A 225 21.33 2.70 -21.10
CA ALA A 225 22.46 1.80 -21.30
C ALA A 225 22.50 1.27 -22.74
N VAL A 226 23.69 0.91 -23.22
CA VAL A 226 23.86 0.12 -24.44
C VAL A 226 24.22 -1.30 -24.05
N LYS A 227 23.56 -2.27 -24.69
CA LYS A 227 23.86 -3.69 -24.50
C LYS A 227 25.18 -4.03 -25.18
N LYS A 228 26.15 -4.54 -24.42
CA LYS A 228 27.47 -4.93 -24.91
C LYS A 228 27.72 -6.38 -24.50
N GLY A 229 27.46 -7.30 -25.44
CA GLY A 229 27.45 -8.73 -25.15
C GLY A 229 26.29 -9.14 -24.23
N ASN A 230 26.61 -9.75 -23.09
CA ASN A 230 25.65 -10.14 -22.04
C ASN A 230 25.47 -9.06 -20.96
N ASP A 231 26.21 -7.96 -21.01
CA ASP A 231 26.20 -6.92 -19.99
C ASP A 231 25.72 -5.58 -20.57
N TYR A 232 25.42 -4.63 -19.69
CA TYR A 232 24.98 -3.29 -20.06
C TYR A 232 26.01 -2.26 -19.59
N GLU A 233 26.38 -1.32 -20.47
CA GLU A 233 27.21 -0.16 -20.12
C GLU A 233 26.33 1.11 -20.11
N LEU A 234 26.45 1.91 -19.06
CA LEU A 234 25.75 3.19 -18.94
C LEU A 234 26.22 4.16 -20.03
N VAL A 235 25.27 4.89 -20.62
CA VAL A 235 25.57 5.92 -21.61
C VAL A 235 25.55 7.30 -20.95
N GLY A 236 26.51 8.15 -21.30
CA GLY A 236 26.57 9.53 -20.80
C GLY A 236 25.32 10.35 -21.12
N LYS A 237 25.01 11.35 -20.27
CA LYS A 237 23.88 12.26 -20.45
C LYS A 237 23.90 12.89 -21.85
N GLY A 238 22.82 12.69 -22.62
CA GLY A 238 22.64 13.24 -23.97
C GLY A 238 22.85 12.27 -25.14
N MET A 239 23.31 11.04 -24.87
CA MET A 239 23.47 10.02 -25.92
C MET A 239 22.23 9.11 -26.03
N LYS A 240 21.94 8.63 -27.25
CA LYS A 240 20.86 7.65 -27.49
C LYS A 240 21.30 6.26 -27.01
N GLY A 241 20.63 5.75 -25.98
CA GLY A 241 20.75 4.38 -25.47
C GLY A 241 19.39 3.78 -25.16
N LEU A 242 19.35 2.47 -24.91
CA LEU A 242 18.14 1.76 -24.46
C LEU A 242 17.76 2.24 -23.07
N LEU A 243 16.47 2.49 -22.84
CA LEU A 243 15.95 2.77 -21.51
C LEU A 243 15.87 1.45 -20.75
N CYS A 244 16.69 1.29 -19.73
CA CYS A 244 16.73 0.12 -18.88
C CYS A 244 16.19 0.44 -17.49
N MET A 245 15.36 -0.45 -16.95
CA MET A 245 14.87 -0.39 -15.58
C MET A 245 15.99 -0.80 -14.63
N THR A 246 16.19 -0.08 -13.53
CA THR A 246 17.13 -0.50 -12.49
C THR A 246 16.49 -1.53 -11.55
N PRO A 247 17.28 -2.26 -10.74
CA PRO A 247 16.73 -3.17 -9.74
C PRO A 247 15.88 -2.44 -8.69
N LEU A 248 16.11 -1.14 -8.50
CA LEU A 248 15.34 -0.28 -7.61
C LEU A 248 13.89 -0.11 -8.11
N PHE A 249 13.70 0.12 -9.42
CA PHE A 249 12.36 0.19 -10.00
C PHE A 249 11.64 -1.17 -9.98
N VAL A 250 12.38 -2.26 -10.24
CA VAL A 250 11.84 -3.61 -10.10
C VAL A 250 11.37 -3.86 -8.66
N THR A 251 12.09 -3.36 -7.67
CA THR A 251 11.70 -3.45 -6.25
C THR A 251 10.37 -2.72 -6.01
N VAL A 252 10.20 -1.50 -6.52
CA VAL A 252 8.91 -0.76 -6.45
C VAL A 252 7.79 -1.61 -7.04
N LEU A 253 7.97 -2.13 -8.26
CA LEU A 253 6.94 -2.94 -8.91
C LEU A 253 6.55 -4.15 -8.06
N VAL A 254 7.51 -4.88 -7.49
CA VAL A 254 7.22 -6.05 -6.65
C VAL A 254 6.47 -5.65 -5.38
N ILE A 255 6.77 -4.49 -4.79
CA ILE A 255 6.03 -3.95 -3.63
C ILE A 255 4.59 -3.64 -4.02
N GLU A 256 4.38 -2.92 -5.14
CA GLU A 256 3.05 -2.58 -5.67
C GLU A 256 2.20 -3.83 -5.95
N PHE A 257 2.79 -4.83 -6.60
CA PHE A 257 2.14 -6.11 -6.84
C PHE A 257 1.85 -6.88 -5.55
N SER A 258 2.68 -6.74 -4.53
CA SER A 258 2.39 -7.35 -3.23
C SER A 258 1.22 -6.66 -2.53
N ASP A 259 1.12 -5.32 -2.57
CA ASP A 259 -0.02 -4.60 -2.02
C ASP A 259 -1.32 -4.98 -2.74
N LEU A 260 -1.26 -5.14 -4.07
CA LEU A 260 -2.37 -5.67 -4.87
C LEU A 260 -2.88 -7.03 -4.33
N ILE A 261 -1.97 -7.94 -4.00
CA ILE A 261 -2.33 -9.26 -3.46
C ILE A 261 -2.98 -9.11 -2.09
N PHE A 262 -2.40 -8.27 -1.22
CA PHE A 262 -2.99 -8.01 0.10
C PHE A 262 -4.35 -7.33 0.03
N ALA A 263 -4.60 -6.55 -1.02
CA ALA A 263 -5.89 -5.96 -1.29
C ALA A 263 -7.00 -7.01 -1.49
N PHE A 264 -6.68 -8.26 -1.87
CA PHE A 264 -7.67 -9.34 -1.95
C PHE A 264 -8.27 -9.70 -0.58
N ASP A 265 -7.46 -9.66 0.48
CA ASP A 265 -7.93 -9.93 1.84
C ASP A 265 -8.47 -8.65 2.49
N SER A 266 -7.80 -7.51 2.30
CA SER A 266 -8.14 -6.27 3.00
C SER A 266 -9.39 -5.56 2.45
N ILE A 267 -9.64 -5.64 1.14
CA ILE A 267 -10.81 -4.96 0.53
C ILE A 267 -12.14 -5.60 0.98
N PRO A 268 -12.34 -6.92 0.90
CA PRO A 268 -13.55 -7.54 1.44
C PRO A 268 -13.70 -7.29 2.94
N ALA A 269 -12.60 -7.35 3.70
CA ALA A 269 -12.62 -7.09 5.14
C ALA A 269 -13.11 -5.67 5.47
N VAL A 270 -12.63 -4.64 4.77
CA VAL A 270 -13.09 -3.26 5.01
C VAL A 270 -14.52 -3.03 4.52
N PHE A 271 -14.93 -3.63 3.39
CA PHE A 271 -16.31 -3.56 2.91
C PHE A 271 -17.30 -4.31 3.80
N SER A 272 -16.84 -5.25 4.64
CA SER A 272 -17.69 -5.89 5.65
C SER A 272 -18.12 -4.92 6.77
N VAL A 273 -17.35 -3.85 7.00
CA VAL A 273 -17.66 -2.81 7.98
C VAL A 273 -18.53 -1.72 7.36
N SER A 274 -18.25 -1.32 6.13
CA SER A 274 -18.98 -0.25 5.45
C SER A 274 -19.17 -0.55 3.98
N LEU A 275 -20.41 -0.40 3.50
CA LEU A 275 -20.73 -0.52 2.08
C LEU A 275 -20.48 0.79 1.31
N ASP A 276 -20.13 1.87 2.02
CA ASP A 276 -19.84 3.18 1.43
C ASP A 276 -18.40 3.22 0.88
N PRO A 277 -18.21 3.24 -0.45
CA PRO A 277 -16.88 3.23 -1.04
C PRO A 277 -16.06 4.49 -0.71
N TYR A 278 -16.71 5.62 -0.38
CA TYR A 278 -16.01 6.84 0.00
C TYR A 278 -15.40 6.70 1.40
N VAL A 279 -16.19 6.24 2.37
CA VAL A 279 -15.71 5.96 3.73
C VAL A 279 -14.61 4.92 3.73
N VAL A 280 -14.80 3.84 2.96
CA VAL A 280 -13.79 2.81 2.74
C VAL A 280 -12.52 3.44 2.19
N PHE A 281 -12.61 4.20 1.10
CA PHE A 281 -11.46 4.90 0.50
C PHE A 281 -10.73 5.81 1.47
N PHE A 282 -11.44 6.70 2.19
CA PHE A 282 -10.80 7.64 3.12
C PHE A 282 -10.06 6.90 4.23
N SER A 283 -10.69 5.91 4.86
CA SER A 283 -10.09 5.13 5.94
C SER A 283 -8.81 4.44 5.50
N ASN A 284 -8.81 3.96 4.26
CA ASN A 284 -7.71 3.23 3.65
C ASN A 284 -6.52 4.15 3.32
N ILE A 285 -6.80 5.31 2.74
CA ILE A 285 -5.78 6.32 2.46
C ILE A 285 -5.09 6.78 3.74
N PHE A 286 -5.84 7.11 4.79
CA PHE A 286 -5.23 7.52 6.05
C PHE A 286 -4.40 6.41 6.71
N ALA A 287 -4.79 5.14 6.56
CA ALA A 287 -3.98 4.02 7.03
C ALA A 287 -2.62 3.93 6.30
N ILE A 288 -2.63 4.11 4.98
CA ILE A 288 -1.49 3.99 4.07
C ILE A 288 -0.50 5.16 4.18
N LEU A 289 -0.98 6.39 4.37
CA LEU A 289 -0.10 7.57 4.46
C LEU A 289 0.94 7.46 5.56
N GLY A 290 0.59 6.80 6.68
CA GLY A 290 1.51 6.56 7.79
C GLY A 290 2.50 5.41 7.58
N LEU A 291 2.46 4.69 6.45
CA LEU A 291 3.24 3.46 6.26
C LEU A 291 4.74 3.70 6.23
N ARG A 292 5.22 4.78 5.61
CA ARG A 292 6.66 5.07 5.57
C ARG A 292 7.23 5.25 6.98
N ALA A 293 6.54 6.02 7.81
CA ALA A 293 6.95 6.26 9.19
C ALA A 293 6.93 4.94 10.01
N MET A 294 5.88 4.14 9.85
CA MET A 294 5.80 2.83 10.48
C MET A 294 6.85 1.84 9.98
N PHE A 295 7.20 1.87 8.69
CA PHE A 295 8.26 1.05 8.11
C PHE A 295 9.58 1.32 8.81
N PHE A 296 9.97 2.59 8.97
CA PHE A 296 11.24 2.93 9.62
C PHE A 296 11.22 2.61 11.13
N LEU A 297 10.09 2.80 11.79
CA LEU A 297 9.92 2.36 13.19
C LEU A 297 10.09 0.84 13.30
N LEU A 298 9.44 0.09 12.42
CA LEU A 298 9.50 -1.36 12.40
C LEU A 298 10.91 -1.84 12.05
N ALA A 299 11.53 -1.34 10.99
CA ALA A 299 12.87 -1.71 10.55
C ALA A 299 13.93 -1.49 11.66
N ALA A 300 13.86 -0.36 12.37
CA ALA A 300 14.78 -0.06 13.47
C ALA A 300 14.61 -0.98 14.69
N ILE A 301 13.38 -1.49 14.89
CA ILE A 301 13.09 -2.51 15.91
C ILE A 301 13.49 -3.90 15.40
N ALA A 302 13.29 -4.16 14.11
CA ALA A 302 13.48 -5.44 13.45
C ALA A 302 14.95 -5.90 13.49
N ASP A 303 15.91 -4.97 13.40
CA ASP A 303 17.35 -5.25 13.59
C ASP A 303 17.70 -5.77 15.00
N LYS A 304 16.85 -5.52 16.01
CA LYS A 304 17.01 -6.09 17.35
C LYS A 304 16.50 -7.54 17.44
N PHE A 305 15.68 -7.97 16.50
CA PHE A 305 15.12 -9.31 16.46
C PHE A 305 16.04 -10.27 15.70
N ARG A 306 16.81 -11.08 16.45
CA ARG A 306 17.70 -12.13 15.90
C ARG A 306 17.01 -13.06 14.89
N TYR A 307 15.72 -13.31 15.04
CA TYR A 307 14.95 -14.25 14.24
C TYR A 307 14.11 -13.58 13.14
N LEU A 308 14.28 -12.28 12.87
CA LEU A 308 13.47 -11.57 11.87
C LEU A 308 13.48 -12.28 10.52
N LYS A 309 14.67 -12.60 9.99
CA LYS A 309 14.78 -13.33 8.71
C LYS A 309 14.06 -14.68 8.76
N SER A 310 14.12 -15.41 9.86
CA SER A 310 13.40 -16.69 9.99
C SER A 310 11.89 -16.50 10.05
N GLY A 311 11.40 -15.55 10.84
CA GLY A 311 9.96 -15.27 10.98
C GLY A 311 9.35 -14.75 9.68
N VAL A 312 10.07 -13.88 8.99
CA VAL A 312 9.62 -13.29 7.72
C VAL A 312 9.66 -14.34 6.61
N SER A 313 10.63 -15.28 6.61
CA SER A 313 10.61 -16.45 5.71
C SER A 313 9.39 -17.35 5.96
N PHE A 314 9.05 -17.59 7.23
CA PHE A 314 7.88 -18.39 7.58
C PHE A 314 6.57 -17.72 7.16
N LEU A 315 6.46 -16.40 7.37
CA LEU A 315 5.29 -15.62 6.94
C LEU A 315 5.08 -15.70 5.42
N LEU A 316 6.14 -15.54 4.62
CA LEU A 316 6.01 -15.72 3.17
C LEU A 316 5.62 -17.13 2.77
N LEU A 317 6.20 -18.14 3.43
CA LEU A 317 5.85 -19.52 3.12
C LEU A 317 4.36 -19.72 3.37
N PHE A 318 3.86 -19.19 4.49
CA PHE A 318 2.45 -19.22 4.83
C PHE A 318 1.57 -18.49 3.81
N ILE A 319 1.87 -17.22 3.50
CA ILE A 319 1.11 -16.42 2.51
C ILE A 319 1.18 -17.06 1.12
N GLY A 320 2.38 -17.44 0.67
CA GLY A 320 2.58 -18.06 -0.64
C GLY A 320 1.85 -19.39 -0.77
N VAL A 321 1.87 -20.24 0.27
CA VAL A 321 1.09 -21.48 0.30
C VAL A 321 -0.40 -21.20 0.32
N LYS A 322 -0.88 -20.22 1.10
CA LYS A 322 -2.29 -19.79 1.11
C LYS A 322 -2.75 -19.42 -0.31
N LEU A 323 -1.98 -18.62 -1.04
CA LEU A 323 -2.29 -18.22 -2.42
C LEU A 323 -2.30 -19.40 -3.41
N LEU A 324 -1.42 -20.39 -3.23
CA LEU A 324 -1.38 -21.58 -4.09
C LEU A 324 -2.59 -22.51 -3.87
N ILE A 325 -3.09 -22.55 -2.64
CA ILE A 325 -4.18 -23.47 -2.24
C ILE A 325 -5.55 -22.80 -2.36
N HIS A 326 -5.62 -21.48 -2.58
CA HIS A 326 -6.86 -20.71 -2.75
C HIS A 326 -7.85 -21.36 -3.74
N HIS A 327 -7.38 -22.02 -4.80
CA HIS A 327 -8.26 -22.67 -5.78
C HIS A 327 -8.93 -23.96 -5.26
N TYR A 328 -8.38 -24.61 -4.23
CA TYR A 328 -8.85 -25.89 -3.70
C TYR A 328 -9.49 -25.78 -2.32
N VAL A 329 -9.21 -24.72 -1.56
CA VAL A 329 -9.75 -24.48 -0.22
C VAL A 329 -9.97 -22.96 -0.06
N GLU A 330 -11.23 -22.55 0.11
CA GLU A 330 -11.55 -21.24 0.71
C GLU A 330 -11.13 -21.32 2.19
N ILE A 331 -9.95 -20.78 2.49
CA ILE A 331 -9.52 -20.58 3.86
C ILE A 331 -10.03 -19.19 4.26
N ASP A 332 -11.27 -19.15 4.72
CA ASP A 332 -11.80 -18.00 5.44
C ASP A 332 -11.07 -17.85 6.78
N ALA A 333 -10.81 -16.59 7.14
CA ALA A 333 -10.25 -16.20 8.43
C ALA A 333 -11.31 -16.24 9.55
#